data_AF-A0A015ZDR9-F1
#
_entry.id   AF-A0A015ZDR9-F1
#
_cell.length_a   1.000
_cell.length_b   1.000
_cell.length_c   1.000
_cell.angle_alpha   90.00
_cell.angle_beta   90.00
_cell.angle_gamma   90.00
#
_symmetry.space_group_name_H-M   'P 1'
#
loop_
_entity.id
_entity.type
_entity.pdbx_description
1 polymer ?
#
loop_
_entity_poly.entity_id
_entity_poly.type
_entity_poly.pdbx_seq_one_letter_code
_entity_poly.pdbx_strand_id
1 'polypeptide(L)' 'MKKEKINEQYVRYFCYICINLKKRDDMKYICTVCDFIYDPEIGDPEGGIEPGTQFEDIPDDWVCPLCGVGKEDFEPYND' A
#
# COMPACT_ATOMS: atom_id res chain seq x y z
N MET A 1 -19.33 17.85 -36.96
CA MET A 1 -18.06 17.08 -36.84
C MET A 1 -18.32 15.92 -35.90
N LYS A 2 -17.80 14.73 -36.25
CA LYS A 2 -18.37 13.41 -35.96
C LYS A 2 -18.64 13.17 -34.47
N LYS A 3 -19.90 12.89 -34.12
CA LYS A 3 -20.25 12.31 -32.81
C LYS A 3 -19.80 10.86 -32.84
N GLU A 4 -18.56 10.62 -32.41
CA GLU A 4 -18.03 9.28 -32.25
C GLU A 4 -18.83 8.57 -31.16
N LYS A 5 -19.58 7.54 -31.57
CA LYS A 5 -20.31 6.65 -30.68
C LYS A 5 -19.28 5.87 -29.87
N ILE A 6 -18.92 6.39 -28.71
CA ILE A 6 -18.17 5.67 -27.69
C ILE A 6 -18.92 4.39 -27.35
N ASN A 7 -18.28 3.25 -27.65
CA ASN A 7 -18.81 1.91 -27.43
C ASN A 7 -19.07 1.69 -25.92
N GLU A 8 -20.26 1.22 -25.56
CA GLU A 8 -20.70 0.96 -24.19
C GLU A 8 -19.77 -0.03 -23.45
N GLN A 9 -19.13 -0.95 -24.20
CA GLN A 9 -18.09 -1.84 -23.68
C GLN A 9 -16.84 -1.08 -23.21
N TYR A 10 -16.47 0.00 -23.91
CA TYR A 10 -15.33 0.84 -23.55
C TYR A 10 -15.63 1.72 -22.34
N VAL A 11 -16.89 2.17 -22.15
CA VAL A 11 -17.31 2.93 -20.96
C VAL A 11 -17.25 2.06 -19.70
N ARG A 12 -17.67 0.79 -19.78
CA ARG A 12 -17.51 -0.17 -18.67
C ARG A 12 -16.05 -0.51 -18.41
N TYR A 13 -15.24 -0.65 -19.45
CA TYR A 13 -13.81 -0.92 -19.32
C TYR A 13 -13.05 0.28 -18.74
N PHE A 14 -13.39 1.53 -19.11
CA PHE A 14 -12.79 2.74 -18.53
C PHE A 14 -13.20 2.94 -17.07
N CYS A 15 -14.43 2.59 -16.71
CA CYS A 15 -14.88 2.55 -15.31
C CYS A 15 -14.13 1.46 -14.52
N TYR A 16 -13.96 0.26 -15.08
CA TYR A 16 -13.21 -0.84 -14.47
C TYR A 16 -11.70 -0.52 -14.34
N ILE A 17 -11.14 0.20 -15.32
CA ILE A 17 -9.77 0.68 -15.34
C ILE A 17 -9.57 1.77 -14.27
N CYS A 18 -10.46 2.76 -14.14
CA CYS A 18 -10.35 3.74 -13.05
C CYS A 18 -10.51 3.10 -11.65
N ILE A 19 -11.27 2.00 -11.52
CA ILE A 19 -11.35 1.21 -10.29
C ILE A 19 -10.03 0.44 -10.02
N ASN A 20 -9.30 0.01 -11.05
CA ASN A 20 -8.12 -0.86 -10.94
C ASN A 20 -6.76 -0.17 -11.21
N LEU A 21 -6.72 1.12 -11.54
CA LEU A 21 -5.49 1.87 -11.83
C LEU A 21 -4.96 2.72 -10.67
N LYS A 22 -5.51 2.57 -9.45
CA LYS A 22 -4.81 3.04 -8.24
C LYS A 22 -3.90 1.96 -7.65
N LYS A 23 -3.14 1.25 -8.50
CA LYS A 23 -1.93 0.57 -8.01
C LYS A 23 -0.90 1.66 -7.70
N ARG A 24 -1.07 2.26 -6.52
CA ARG A 24 0.02 2.92 -5.82
C ARG A 24 1.01 1.80 -5.51
N ASP A 25 2.29 2.04 -5.72
CA ASP A 25 3.36 1.09 -5.44
C ASP A 25 3.38 0.86 -3.92
N ASP A 26 2.59 -0.10 -3.44
CA ASP A 26 2.49 -0.47 -2.03
C ASP A 26 3.69 -1.35 -1.68
N MET A 27 4.87 -0.74 -1.66
CA MET A 27 6.09 -1.44 -1.22
C MET A 27 5.86 -1.92 0.21
N LYS A 28 5.82 -3.24 0.36
CA LYS A 28 5.74 -3.91 1.67
C LYS A 28 7.14 -3.93 2.26
N TYR A 29 7.20 -3.96 3.58
CA TYR A 29 8.46 -3.99 4.30
C TYR A 29 8.46 -5.17 5.25
N ILE A 30 9.55 -5.93 5.27
CA ILE A 30 9.71 -7.07 6.18
C ILE A 30 10.70 -6.69 7.29
N CYS A 31 10.31 -6.98 8.52
CA CYS A 31 11.17 -6.90 9.67
C CYS A 31 12.18 -8.05 9.62
N THR A 32 13.47 -7.73 9.57
CA THR A 32 14.56 -8.71 9.49
C THR A 32 14.79 -9.50 10.79
N VAL A 33 14.14 -9.08 11.89
CA VAL A 33 14.29 -9.68 13.22
C VAL A 33 13.21 -10.71 13.53
N CYS A 34 11.98 -10.47 13.10
CA CYS A 34 10.82 -11.32 13.43
C CYS A 34 9.95 -11.72 12.23
N ASP A 35 10.38 -11.40 11.02
CA ASP A 35 9.68 -11.70 9.76
C ASP A 35 8.27 -11.09 9.66
N PHE A 36 7.98 -10.03 10.43
CA PHE A 36 6.75 -9.26 10.30
C PHE A 36 6.71 -8.49 8.99
N ILE A 37 5.65 -8.61 8.21
CA ILE A 37 5.46 -7.86 6.96
C ILE A 37 4.49 -6.69 7.24
N TYR A 38 5.01 -5.48 7.14
CA TYR A 38 4.20 -4.27 7.10
C TYR A 38 3.55 -4.12 5.72
N ASP A 39 2.21 -4.09 5.73
CA ASP A 39 1.40 -3.84 4.55
C ASP A 39 0.81 -2.43 4.61
N PRO A 40 1.19 -1.50 3.72
CA PRO A 40 0.65 -0.14 3.69
C PRO A 40 -0.86 -0.10 3.56
N GLU A 41 -1.52 -1.08 2.92
CA GLU A 41 -2.98 -1.11 2.80
C GLU A 41 -3.66 -1.40 4.14
N ILE A 42 -3.00 -2.15 5.01
CA ILE A 42 -3.49 -2.52 6.35
C ILE A 42 -3.05 -1.48 7.39
N GLY A 43 -1.84 -0.96 7.25
CA GLY A 43 -1.18 -0.13 8.27
C GLY A 43 -0.88 -0.92 9.55
N ASP A 44 -0.85 -0.20 10.67
CA ASP A 44 -0.76 -0.78 12.02
C ASP A 44 -1.65 0.01 12.97
N PRO A 45 -2.98 -0.24 12.97
CA PRO A 45 -3.92 0.52 13.80
C PRO A 45 -3.65 0.41 15.30
N GLU A 46 -3.04 -0.70 15.74
CA GLU A 46 -2.68 -0.91 17.15
C GLU A 46 -1.46 -0.05 17.55
N GLY A 47 -0.50 0.11 16.63
CA GLY A 47 0.62 1.04 16.74
C GLY A 47 0.31 2.49 16.36
N GLY A 48 -0.95 2.82 16.06
CA GLY A 48 -1.39 4.18 15.71
C GLY A 48 -1.13 4.60 14.26
N ILE A 49 -0.85 3.63 13.37
CA ILE A 49 -0.64 3.85 11.94
C ILE A 49 -1.90 3.49 11.17
N GLU A 50 -2.51 4.47 10.50
CA GLU A 50 -3.76 4.25 9.77
C GLU A 50 -3.56 3.37 8.52
N PRO A 51 -4.58 2.59 8.12
CA PRO A 51 -4.57 1.87 6.85
C PRO A 51 -4.38 2.83 5.66
N GLY A 52 -3.53 2.44 4.71
CA GLY A 52 -3.13 3.26 3.57
C GLY A 52 -1.90 4.15 3.80
N THR A 53 -1.26 4.07 4.97
CA THR A 53 -0.03 4.81 5.30
C THR A 53 1.17 4.10 4.69
N GLN A 54 1.98 4.80 3.90
CA GLN A 54 3.21 4.21 3.37
C GLN A 54 4.26 4.08 4.47
N PHE A 55 5.17 3.11 4.33
CA PHE A 55 6.23 2.90 5.31
C PHE A 55 7.12 4.15 5.50
N GLU A 56 7.36 4.90 4.43
CA GLU A 56 8.13 6.16 4.48
C GLU A 56 7.43 7.28 5.27
N ASP A 57 6.10 7.23 5.37
CA ASP A 57 5.28 8.22 6.10
C ASP A 57 5.13 7.87 7.60
N ILE A 58 5.62 6.70 8.02
CA ILE A 58 5.58 6.25 9.42
C ILE A 58 6.57 7.07 10.27
N PRO A 59 6.15 7.57 11.44
CA PRO A 59 7.05 8.27 12.37
C PRO A 59 8.21 7.38 12.83
N ASP A 60 9.40 7.97 13.05
CA ASP A 60 10.58 7.26 13.56
C ASP A 60 10.37 6.60 14.94
N ASP A 61 9.38 7.05 15.69
CA ASP A 61 9.04 6.50 17.02
C ASP A 61 8.18 5.22 16.93
N TRP A 62 7.69 4.87 15.74
CA TRP A 62 6.99 3.61 15.53
C TRP A 62 7.96 2.43 15.63
N VAL A 63 7.49 1.38 16.30
CA VAL A 63 8.23 0.14 16.49
C VAL A 63 7.41 -1.03 16.00
N CYS A 64 8.09 -2.09 15.58
CA CYS A 64 7.45 -3.33 15.16
C CYS A 64 6.51 -3.85 16.27
N PRO A 65 5.23 -4.11 16.00
CA PRO A 65 4.28 -4.56 17.02
C PRO A 65 4.59 -5.96 17.57
N LEU A 66 5.38 -6.76 16.87
CA LEU A 66 5.74 -8.12 17.31
C LEU A 66 7.01 -8.17 18.17
N CYS A 67 8.02 -7.36 17.86
CA CYS A 67 9.34 -7.46 18.51
C CYS A 67 9.86 -6.15 19.11
N GLY A 68 9.24 -5.01 18.83
CA GLY A 68 9.60 -3.72 19.41
C GLY A 68 10.85 -3.06 18.84
N VAL A 69 11.40 -3.57 17.73
CA VAL A 69 12.50 -2.94 17.02
C VAL A 69 12.03 -1.74 16.19
N GLY A 70 12.91 -0.79 15.92
CA GLY A 70 12.58 0.39 15.13
C GLY A 70 12.44 0.10 13.64
N LYS A 71 12.12 1.14 12.87
CA LYS A 71 11.97 1.04 11.41
C LYS A 71 13.29 0.77 10.67
N GLU A 72 14.42 0.97 11.33
CA GLU A 72 15.76 0.68 10.79
C GLU A 72 16.00 -0.80 10.52
N ASP A 73 15.27 -1.69 11.19
CA ASP A 73 15.40 -3.15 11.05
C ASP A 73 14.43 -3.72 9.99
N PHE A 74 13.82 -2.86 9.16
CA PHE A 74 12.92 -3.24 8.07
C PHE A 74 13.58 -3.08 6.70
N GLU A 75 13.32 -4.04 5.81
CA GLU A 75 13.80 -4.04 4.44
C GLU A 75 12.63 -4.15 3.44
N PRO A 76 12.76 -3.60 2.22
CA PRO A 76 11.76 -3.77 1.17
C PRO A 76 11.52 -5.26 0.87
N TYR A 77 10.26 -5.68 0.98
CA TYR A 77 9.83 -7.03 0.68
C TYR A 77 9.36 -7.11 -0.79
N ASN A 78 10.20 -7.74 -1.62
CA ASN A 78 9.87 -8.03 -3.02
C ASN A 78 9.33 -9.46 -3.13
N ASP A 79 8.06 -9.59 -3.50
CA ASP A 79 7.39 -10.88 -3.79
C ASP A 79 7.59 -11.31 -5.26
#